data_AF-A0A3P5DJY0-F1
#
_entry.id   AF-A0A3P5DJY0-F1
#
_cell.length_a   1.000
_cell.length_b   1.000
_cell.length_c   1.000
_cell.angle_alpha   90.00
_cell.angle_beta   90.00
_cell.angle_gamma   90.00
#
_symmetry.space_group_name_H-M   'P 1'
#
loop_
_entity.id
_entity.type
_entity.pdbx_description
1 polymer ?
#
loop_
_entity_poly.entity_id
_entity_poly.type
_entity_poly.pdbx_seq_one_letter_code
_entity_poly.pdbx_strand_id
1 'polypeptide(L)'
;MISTFKVNSSRISSPLLMLRILALLRVTKLSGRDVEERHCTVNSITHYFEALSVDSVDIQNCLYELVSLRLIEPYDPSASVMDDNQRLAISYKGLAHFELSTKNSVYFYQMAITTGITDPEIVTAIRGHYKSNRPFSEITSSIRKKFSEYLLHEDAKFISSTHEKEQFECQRDLIRNIKSFSIDRNGTGGIVPDNVESFLGKN
;
A
#
# COMPACT_ATOMS: atom_id res chain seq x y z
N MET A 1 -14.15 -2.44 -4.69
CA MET A 1 -12.70 -2.15 -4.79
C MET A 1 -12.21 -1.88 -3.36
N ILE A 2 -11.23 -2.62 -2.86
CA ILE A 2 -10.69 -2.38 -1.51
C ILE A 2 -9.60 -1.32 -1.63
N SER A 3 -9.71 -0.23 -0.87
CA SER A 3 -8.62 0.74 -0.74
C SER A 3 -7.59 0.23 0.25
N THR A 4 -6.34 0.11 -0.20
CA THR A 4 -5.15 -0.11 0.65
C THR A 4 -4.59 1.20 1.20
N PHE A 5 -5.15 2.33 0.78
CA PHE A 5 -4.82 3.68 1.23
C PHE A 5 -5.99 4.18 2.08
N LYS A 6 -5.83 4.28 3.39
CA LYS A 6 -6.88 4.81 4.27
C LYS A 6 -6.30 5.61 5.40
N VAL A 7 -6.83 6.81 5.59
CA VAL A 7 -6.77 7.50 6.87
C VAL A 7 -8.02 7.04 7.64
N ASN A 8 -7.85 6.34 8.74
CA ASN A 8 -9.00 5.95 9.56
C ASN A 8 -9.63 7.23 10.17
N SER A 9 -10.94 7.40 9.96
CA SER A 9 -11.67 8.58 10.47
C SER A 9 -11.82 8.59 11.99
N SER A 10 -11.69 7.44 12.66
CA SER A 10 -11.75 7.33 14.12
C SER A 10 -10.39 7.41 14.80
N ARG A 11 -9.29 7.18 14.08
CA ARG A 11 -7.92 7.26 14.60
C ARG A 11 -6.95 7.62 13.49
N ILE A 12 -6.22 8.72 13.65
CA ILE A 12 -5.27 9.18 12.64
C ILE A 12 -4.07 8.24 12.65
N SER A 13 -3.86 7.51 11.56
CA SER A 13 -2.72 6.61 11.36
C SER A 13 -2.12 6.80 9.96
N SER A 14 -0.94 6.23 9.71
CA SER A 14 -0.32 6.32 8.38
C SER A 14 -1.25 5.74 7.30
N PRO A 15 -1.47 6.45 6.18
CA PRO A 15 -2.26 5.94 5.07
C PRO A 15 -1.58 4.78 4.32
N LEU A 16 -0.32 4.47 4.65
CA LEU A 16 0.45 3.38 4.05
C LEU A 16 0.65 2.19 5.00
N LEU A 17 0.13 2.21 6.23
CA LEU A 17 0.40 1.15 7.22
C LEU A 17 0.03 -0.25 6.70
N MET A 18 -1.13 -0.39 6.02
CA MET A 18 -1.51 -1.65 5.37
C MET A 18 -0.48 -2.10 4.34
N LEU A 19 -0.04 -1.20 3.45
CA LEU A 19 0.95 -1.52 2.43
C LEU A 19 2.31 -1.84 3.02
N ARG A 20 2.68 -1.20 4.14
CA ARG A 20 3.92 -1.47 4.87
C ARG A 20 3.92 -2.86 5.48
N ILE A 21 2.82 -3.28 6.10
CA ILE A 21 2.66 -4.65 6.61
C ILE A 21 2.68 -5.66 5.45
N LEU A 22 1.97 -5.39 4.35
CA LEU A 22 1.99 -6.26 3.18
C LEU A 22 3.39 -6.34 2.54
N ALA A 23 4.18 -5.26 2.55
CA ALA A 23 5.56 -5.27 2.07
C ALA A 23 6.45 -6.21 2.90
N LEU A 24 6.33 -6.16 4.23
CA LEU A 24 7.04 -7.05 5.14
C LEU A 24 6.67 -8.51 4.86
N LEU A 25 5.38 -8.83 4.90
CA LEU A 25 4.90 -10.21 4.71
C LEU A 25 5.20 -10.75 3.30
N ARG A 26 5.24 -9.90 2.27
CA ARG A 26 5.68 -10.27 0.93
C ARG A 26 7.14 -10.73 0.92
N VAL A 27 8.04 -9.99 1.56
CA VAL A 27 9.45 -10.38 1.63
C VAL A 27 9.60 -11.65 2.46
N THR A 28 8.94 -11.76 3.62
CA THR A 28 8.93 -13.00 4.42
C THR A 28 8.49 -14.21 3.58
N LYS A 29 7.40 -14.08 2.81
CA LYS A 29 6.91 -15.16 1.94
C LYS A 29 7.89 -15.55 0.84
N LEU A 30 8.64 -14.59 0.29
CA LEU A 30 9.62 -14.84 -0.78
C LEU A 30 10.93 -15.42 -0.25
N SER A 31 11.34 -15.04 0.95
CA SER A 31 12.58 -15.49 1.58
C SER A 31 12.44 -16.84 2.29
N GLY A 32 11.24 -17.19 2.76
CA GLY A 32 11.00 -18.42 3.51
C GLY A 32 11.02 -19.69 2.65
N ARG A 33 11.77 -20.70 3.10
CA ARG A 33 11.95 -22.00 2.40
C ARG A 33 10.82 -22.98 2.70
N ASP A 34 10.31 -22.94 3.92
CA ASP A 34 9.20 -23.76 4.39
C ASP A 34 7.99 -22.92 4.81
N VAL A 35 6.95 -23.58 5.30
CA VAL A 35 5.73 -22.89 5.71
C VAL A 35 5.99 -22.01 6.93
N GLU A 36 6.80 -22.42 7.89
CA GLU A 36 7.05 -21.63 9.11
C GLU A 36 7.81 -20.35 8.80
N GLU A 37 8.88 -20.44 7.99
CA GLU A 37 9.70 -19.29 7.59
C GLU A 37 8.93 -18.27 6.74
N ARG A 38 7.78 -18.66 6.15
CA ARG A 38 6.91 -17.78 5.36
C ARG A 38 5.88 -17.00 6.17
N HIS A 39 5.83 -17.20 7.49
CA HIS A 39 4.91 -16.51 8.38
C HIS A 39 5.66 -15.63 9.38
N CYS A 40 4.99 -14.59 9.87
CA CYS A 40 5.44 -13.80 11.02
C CYS A 40 4.42 -13.95 12.15
N THR A 41 4.88 -13.95 13.41
CA THR A 41 3.96 -13.83 14.53
C THR A 41 3.44 -12.40 14.64
N VAL A 42 2.26 -12.22 15.21
CA VAL A 42 1.72 -10.90 15.54
C VAL A 42 2.72 -10.08 16.36
N ASN A 43 3.39 -10.72 17.34
CA ASN A 43 4.41 -10.06 18.13
C ASN A 43 5.61 -9.59 17.30
N SER A 44 6.12 -10.41 16.36
CA SER A 44 7.27 -10.02 15.55
C SER A 44 6.94 -8.89 14.57
N ILE A 45 5.73 -8.88 14.01
CA ILE A 45 5.23 -7.76 13.20
C ILE A 45 5.11 -6.50 14.06
N THR A 46 4.57 -6.62 15.27
CA THR A 46 4.39 -5.50 16.19
C THR A 46 5.74 -4.86 16.53
N HIS A 47 6.71 -5.64 17.01
CA HIS A 47 8.05 -5.13 17.32
C HIS A 47 8.77 -4.54 16.11
N TYR A 48 8.57 -5.10 14.91
CA TYR A 48 9.14 -4.54 13.68
C TYR A 48 8.66 -3.11 13.41
N PHE A 49 7.36 -2.85 13.58
CA PHE A 49 6.77 -1.53 13.31
C PHE A 49 6.87 -0.56 14.49
N GLU A 50 6.94 -1.05 15.74
CA GLU A 50 7.31 -0.23 16.89
C GLU A 50 8.72 0.35 16.74
N ALA A 51 9.67 -0.42 16.19
CA ALA A 51 11.00 0.07 15.85
C ALA A 51 10.96 1.17 14.76
N LEU A 52 9.86 1.31 14.03
CA LEU A 52 9.58 2.39 13.07
C LEU A 52 8.68 3.49 13.65
N SER A 53 8.46 3.49 14.96
CA SER A 53 7.65 4.44 15.73
C SER A 53 6.13 4.33 15.53
N VAL A 54 5.64 3.19 15.03
CA VAL A 54 4.19 2.95 14.94
C VAL A 54 3.66 2.44 16.29
N ASP A 55 2.53 2.99 16.74
CA ASP A 55 1.84 2.58 17.95
C ASP A 55 1.30 1.14 17.82
N SER A 56 1.49 0.31 18.85
CA SER A 56 1.07 -1.10 18.85
C SER A 56 -0.43 -1.27 18.62
N VAL A 57 -1.27 -0.37 19.14
CA VAL A 57 -2.72 -0.43 18.92
C VAL A 57 -3.06 -0.13 17.46
N ASP A 58 -2.32 0.74 16.78
CA ASP A 58 -2.52 0.97 15.33
C ASP A 58 -2.10 -0.24 14.50
N ILE A 59 -1.01 -0.90 14.88
CA ILE A 59 -0.55 -2.14 14.24
C ILE A 59 -1.62 -3.23 14.40
N GLN A 60 -2.10 -3.46 15.62
CA GLN A 60 -3.12 -4.47 15.92
C GLN A 60 -4.41 -4.22 15.13
N ASN A 61 -4.93 -2.99 15.17
CA ASN A 61 -6.12 -2.61 14.40
C ASN A 61 -5.93 -2.84 12.89
N CYS A 62 -4.75 -2.50 12.36
CA CYS A 62 -4.43 -2.73 10.96
C CYS A 62 -4.35 -4.22 10.62
N LEU A 63 -3.80 -5.05 11.50
CA LEU A 63 -3.76 -6.51 11.32
C LEU A 63 -5.17 -7.10 11.32
N TYR A 64 -6.04 -6.70 12.25
CA TYR A 64 -7.45 -7.10 12.26
C TYR A 64 -8.16 -6.72 10.96
N GLU A 65 -7.94 -5.49 10.47
CA GLU A 65 -8.54 -5.05 9.20
C GLU A 65 -8.01 -5.88 8.02
N LEU A 66 -6.69 -6.13 7.94
CA LEU A 66 -6.09 -6.95 6.88
C LEU A 66 -6.62 -8.38 6.86
N VAL A 67 -6.81 -9.01 8.02
CA VAL A 67 -7.44 -10.34 8.15
C VAL A 67 -8.89 -10.29 7.66
N SER A 68 -9.67 -9.32 8.15
CA SER A 68 -11.09 -9.15 7.76
C SER A 68 -11.27 -8.96 6.26
N LEU A 69 -10.33 -8.27 5.61
CA LEU A 69 -10.34 -7.97 4.19
C LEU A 69 -9.84 -9.13 3.32
N ARG A 70 -9.32 -10.21 3.89
CA ARG A 70 -8.83 -11.33 3.07
C ARG A 70 -7.37 -11.18 2.65
N LEU A 71 -6.66 -10.14 3.11
CA LEU A 71 -5.37 -9.72 2.56
C LEU A 71 -4.18 -10.42 3.24
N ILE A 72 -4.36 -10.79 4.49
CA ILE A 72 -3.46 -11.68 5.22
C ILE A 72 -4.29 -12.83 5.80
N GLU A 73 -3.63 -13.95 6.08
CA GLU A 73 -4.28 -15.16 6.56
C GLU A 73 -3.54 -15.72 7.79
N PRO A 74 -4.28 -16.16 8.82
CA PRO A 74 -3.71 -16.87 9.95
C PRO A 74 -3.27 -18.28 9.53
N TYR A 75 -2.15 -18.74 10.07
CA TYR A 75 -1.66 -20.11 9.90
C TYR A 75 -2.66 -21.14 10.42
N ASP A 76 -3.20 -20.90 11.61
CA ASP A 76 -4.28 -21.68 12.20
C ASP A 76 -5.60 -20.90 12.08
N PRO A 77 -6.51 -21.29 11.17
CA PRO A 77 -7.80 -20.63 10.99
C PRO A 77 -8.81 -20.95 12.11
N SER A 78 -8.50 -21.89 13.01
CA SER A 78 -9.36 -22.24 14.13
C SER A 78 -9.19 -21.31 15.34
N ALA A 79 -8.11 -20.53 15.39
CA ALA A 79 -7.89 -19.51 16.38
C ALA A 79 -8.89 -18.35 16.19
N SER A 80 -9.85 -18.26 17.11
CA SER A 80 -10.93 -17.24 17.07
C SER A 80 -10.47 -15.84 17.45
N VAL A 81 -9.29 -15.71 18.05
CA VAL A 81 -8.69 -14.45 18.53
C VAL A 81 -7.29 -14.34 17.96
N MET A 82 -6.94 -13.16 17.46
CA MET A 82 -5.58 -12.86 17.02
C MET A 82 -4.74 -12.54 18.26
N ASP A 83 -4.01 -13.54 18.76
CA ASP A 83 -3.06 -13.39 19.85
C ASP A 83 -1.63 -13.10 19.35
N ASP A 84 -0.73 -12.76 20.26
CA ASP A 84 0.65 -12.39 19.96
C ASP A 84 1.47 -13.51 19.28
N ASN A 85 1.11 -14.77 19.52
CA ASN A 85 1.77 -15.94 18.97
C ASN A 85 1.18 -16.38 17.63
N GLN A 86 0.00 -15.87 17.27
CA GLN A 86 -0.66 -16.17 16.00
C GLN A 86 0.26 -15.83 14.85
N ARG A 87 0.51 -16.83 14.00
CA ARG A 87 1.29 -16.67 12.78
C ARG A 87 0.40 -16.18 11.65
N LEU A 88 0.89 -15.21 10.89
CA LEU A 88 0.22 -14.55 9.78
C LEU A 88 1.10 -14.62 8.53
N ALA A 89 0.47 -14.85 7.38
CA ALA A 89 1.10 -14.76 6.06
C ALA A 89 0.29 -13.87 5.12
N ILE A 90 0.95 -13.33 4.09
CA ILE A 90 0.26 -12.63 3.01
C ILE A 90 -0.50 -13.64 2.12
N SER A 91 -1.79 -13.39 1.93
CA SER A 91 -2.62 -14.20 1.04
C SER A 91 -2.32 -13.88 -0.44
N TYR A 92 -2.80 -14.69 -1.37
CA TYR A 92 -2.74 -14.36 -2.80
C TYR A 92 -3.43 -13.03 -3.13
N LYS A 93 -4.56 -12.77 -2.47
CA LYS A 93 -5.30 -11.51 -2.62
C LYS A 93 -4.49 -10.33 -2.09
N GLY A 94 -3.84 -10.48 -0.94
CA GLY A 94 -2.92 -9.47 -0.39
C GLY A 94 -1.78 -9.14 -1.35
N LEU A 95 -1.16 -10.17 -1.93
CA LEU A 95 -0.08 -9.98 -2.90
C LEU A 95 -0.57 -9.22 -4.14
N ALA A 96 -1.71 -9.61 -4.72
CA ALA A 96 -2.28 -8.92 -5.86
C ALA A 96 -2.59 -7.44 -5.56
N HIS A 97 -3.19 -7.15 -4.40
CA HIS A 97 -3.46 -5.78 -3.98
C HIS A 97 -2.19 -4.97 -3.75
N PHE A 98 -1.15 -5.57 -3.17
CA PHE A 98 0.15 -4.94 -3.01
C PHE A 98 0.75 -4.58 -4.38
N GLU A 99 0.75 -5.51 -5.34
CA GLU A 99 1.29 -5.26 -6.67
C GLU A 99 0.52 -4.20 -7.44
N LEU A 100 -0.81 -4.23 -7.39
CA LEU A 100 -1.66 -3.20 -7.98
C LEU A 100 -1.36 -1.82 -7.39
N SER A 101 -1.24 -1.73 -6.06
CA SER A 101 -1.02 -0.47 -5.35
C SER A 101 0.38 0.12 -5.57
N THR A 102 1.37 -0.70 -5.93
CA THR A 102 2.78 -0.29 -6.01
C THR A 102 3.33 -0.24 -7.44
N LYS A 103 2.68 -0.90 -8.40
CA LYS A 103 3.19 -1.03 -9.78
C LYS A 103 2.20 -0.57 -10.85
N ASN A 104 0.89 -0.56 -10.58
CA ASN A 104 -0.12 -0.27 -11.60
C ASN A 104 -0.57 1.20 -11.53
N SER A 105 -0.22 1.99 -12.55
CA SER A 105 -0.53 3.43 -12.62
C SER A 105 -2.04 3.71 -12.71
N VAL A 106 -2.79 2.88 -13.43
CA VAL A 106 -4.25 3.04 -13.58
C VAL A 106 -4.94 2.80 -12.25
N TYR A 107 -4.58 1.72 -11.55
CA TYR A 107 -5.10 1.41 -10.22
C TYR A 107 -4.75 2.52 -9.22
N PHE A 108 -3.49 2.99 -9.21
CA PHE A 108 -3.06 4.07 -8.34
C PHE A 108 -3.83 5.38 -8.61
N TYR A 109 -4.06 5.72 -9.88
CA TYR A 109 -4.90 6.85 -10.29
C TYR A 109 -6.36 6.69 -9.82
N GLN A 110 -6.95 5.50 -9.97
CA GLN A 110 -8.30 5.23 -9.48
C GLN A 110 -8.39 5.37 -7.94
N MET A 111 -7.34 4.95 -7.22
CA MET A 111 -7.25 5.17 -5.77
C MET A 111 -7.17 6.65 -5.42
N ALA A 112 -6.41 7.45 -6.17
CA ALA A 112 -6.29 8.88 -5.92
C ALA A 112 -7.64 9.62 -5.93
N ILE A 113 -8.59 9.18 -6.78
CA ILE A 113 -9.91 9.84 -6.92
C ILE A 113 -11.01 9.23 -6.04
N THR A 114 -10.78 8.04 -5.47
CA THR A 114 -11.78 7.33 -4.64
C THR A 114 -11.41 7.26 -3.16
N THR A 115 -10.14 7.44 -2.81
CA THR A 115 -9.67 7.45 -1.43
C THR A 115 -10.19 8.68 -0.69
N GLY A 116 -10.64 8.50 0.55
CA GLY A 116 -10.97 9.60 1.45
C GLY A 116 -9.71 10.37 1.85
N ILE A 117 -9.43 11.47 1.18
CA ILE A 117 -8.35 12.41 1.50
C ILE A 117 -8.89 13.43 2.49
N THR A 118 -8.19 13.61 3.61
CA THR A 118 -8.61 14.51 4.70
C THR A 118 -8.23 15.96 4.44
N ASP A 119 -7.21 16.21 3.60
CA ASP A 119 -6.75 17.53 3.21
C ASP A 119 -7.66 18.16 2.12
N PRO A 120 -8.41 19.24 2.43
CA PRO A 120 -9.33 19.88 1.49
C PRO A 120 -8.62 20.54 0.30
N GLU A 121 -7.38 21.02 0.47
CA GLU A 121 -6.60 21.64 -0.61
C GLU A 121 -6.19 20.59 -1.64
N ILE A 122 -5.71 19.43 -1.17
CA ILE A 122 -5.37 18.29 -2.03
C ILE A 122 -6.62 17.77 -2.76
N VAL A 123 -7.76 17.65 -2.07
CA VAL A 123 -9.04 17.27 -2.70
C VAL A 123 -9.44 18.26 -3.80
N THR A 124 -9.31 19.56 -3.53
CA THR A 124 -9.63 20.62 -4.49
C THR A 124 -8.70 20.57 -5.70
N ALA A 125 -7.40 20.36 -5.49
CA ALA A 125 -6.42 20.23 -6.56
C ALA A 125 -6.70 19.00 -7.44
N ILE A 126 -6.96 17.83 -6.84
CA ILE A 126 -7.29 16.60 -7.59
C ILE A 126 -8.57 16.80 -8.41
N ARG A 127 -9.62 17.37 -7.81
CA ARG A 127 -10.87 17.68 -8.52
C ARG A 127 -10.67 18.68 -9.65
N GLY A 128 -9.83 19.70 -9.44
CA GLY A 128 -9.47 20.69 -10.44
C GLY A 128 -8.77 20.08 -11.66
N HIS A 129 -7.79 19.20 -11.43
CA HIS A 129 -7.12 18.47 -12.51
C HIS A 129 -8.08 17.53 -13.25
N TYR A 130 -8.93 16.81 -12.52
CA TYR A 130 -9.88 15.87 -13.11
C TYR A 130 -10.90 16.55 -14.04
N LYS A 131 -11.33 17.78 -13.71
CA LYS A 131 -12.28 18.57 -14.50
C LYS A 131 -11.64 19.46 -15.57
N SER A 132 -10.31 19.41 -15.72
CA SER A 132 -9.61 20.27 -16.67
C SER A 132 -9.76 19.79 -18.11
N ASN A 133 -9.64 20.70 -19.08
CA ASN A 133 -9.64 20.37 -20.52
C ASN A 133 -8.25 19.92 -21.03
N ARG A 134 -7.39 19.41 -20.15
CA ARG A 134 -6.05 18.93 -20.52
C ARG A 134 -6.13 17.51 -21.13
N PRO A 135 -5.11 17.06 -21.88
CA PRO A 135 -5.01 15.68 -22.30
C PRO A 135 -5.11 14.71 -21.11
N PHE A 136 -5.79 13.58 -21.30
CA PHE A 136 -6.00 12.59 -20.23
C PHE A 136 -4.70 12.06 -19.61
N SER A 137 -3.64 11.93 -20.41
CA SER A 137 -2.31 11.54 -19.94
C SER A 137 -1.71 12.55 -18.95
N GLU A 138 -1.90 13.86 -19.18
CA GLU A 138 -1.46 14.92 -18.28
C GLU A 138 -2.31 14.99 -17.01
N ILE A 139 -3.62 14.80 -17.14
CA ILE A 139 -4.57 14.73 -16.01
C ILE A 139 -4.17 13.60 -15.07
N THR A 140 -4.04 12.39 -15.61
CA THR A 140 -3.71 11.20 -14.82
C THR A 140 -2.34 11.33 -14.16
N SER A 141 -1.34 11.87 -14.86
CA SER A 141 -0.02 12.10 -14.26
C SER A 141 -0.06 13.13 -13.12
N SER A 142 -0.72 14.26 -13.33
CA SER A 142 -0.83 15.32 -12.31
C SER A 142 -1.53 14.81 -11.04
N ILE A 143 -2.60 14.03 -11.20
CA ILE A 143 -3.34 13.44 -10.07
C ILE A 143 -2.50 12.39 -9.35
N ARG A 144 -1.81 11.50 -10.08
CA ARG A 144 -0.92 10.50 -9.47
C ARG A 144 0.18 11.17 -8.66
N LYS A 145 0.83 12.19 -9.22
CA LYS A 145 1.88 12.97 -8.54
C LYS A 145 1.37 13.62 -7.25
N LYS A 146 0.20 14.26 -7.28
CA LYS A 146 -0.39 14.89 -6.10
C LYS A 146 -0.75 13.88 -5.02
N PHE A 147 -1.31 12.73 -5.42
CA PHE A 147 -1.68 11.69 -4.49
C PHE A 147 -0.47 11.00 -3.85
N SER A 148 0.58 10.70 -4.62
CA SER A 148 1.82 10.13 -4.06
C SER A 148 2.52 11.12 -3.12
N GLU A 149 2.59 12.40 -3.48
CA GLU A 149 3.12 13.47 -2.59
C GLU A 149 2.35 13.52 -1.27
N TYR A 150 1.01 13.52 -1.33
CA TYR A 150 0.14 13.50 -0.17
C TYR A 150 0.37 12.25 0.71
N LEU A 151 0.35 11.06 0.11
CA LEU A 151 0.53 9.81 0.86
C LEU A 151 1.85 9.76 1.61
N LEU A 152 2.94 10.20 0.96
CA LEU A 152 4.27 10.23 1.56
C LEU A 152 4.39 11.29 2.65
N HIS A 153 3.76 12.45 2.45
CA HIS A 153 3.71 13.51 3.46
C HIS A 153 2.96 13.06 4.72
N GLU A 154 1.78 12.46 4.55
CA GLU A 154 1.00 11.95 5.68
C GLU A 154 1.69 10.76 6.37
N ASP A 155 2.26 9.81 5.62
CA ASP A 155 2.96 8.65 6.17
C ASP A 155 4.18 9.06 7.03
N ALA A 156 4.93 10.07 6.59
CA ALA A 156 6.08 10.59 7.32
C ALA A 156 5.74 11.22 8.69
N LYS A 157 4.47 11.54 8.95
CA LYS A 157 4.03 12.03 10.27
C LYS A 157 3.99 10.93 11.33
N PHE A 158 3.88 9.67 10.91
CA PHE A 158 3.71 8.52 11.80
C PHE A 158 4.89 7.56 11.78
N ILE A 159 5.63 7.50 10.67
CA ILE A 159 6.62 6.44 10.44
C ILE A 159 7.97 7.05 10.14
N SER A 160 8.96 6.72 10.98
CA SER A 160 10.32 7.20 10.82
C SER A 160 11.02 6.48 9.66
N SER A 161 11.21 7.20 8.56
CA SER A 161 11.87 6.69 7.34
C SER A 161 13.40 6.67 7.40
N THR A 162 14.02 6.99 8.55
CA THR A 162 15.48 7.19 8.69
C THR A 162 16.27 5.92 9.05
N HIS A 163 15.63 4.75 9.08
CA HIS A 163 16.32 3.52 9.44
C HIS A 163 17.04 2.89 8.23
N GLU A 164 18.36 3.03 8.20
CA GLU A 164 19.24 2.45 7.16
C GLU A 164 19.51 0.95 7.33
N LYS A 165 19.02 0.33 8.41
CA LYS A 165 19.21 -1.10 8.67
C LYS A 165 18.63 -1.95 7.52
N GLU A 166 19.31 -3.04 7.21
CA GLU A 166 18.94 -3.99 6.14
C GLU A 166 17.52 -4.54 6.32
N GLN A 167 17.13 -4.84 7.56
CA GLN A 167 15.78 -5.35 7.90
C GLN A 167 14.62 -4.43 7.43
N PHE A 168 14.88 -3.15 7.16
CA PHE A 168 13.88 -2.18 6.69
C PHE A 168 13.95 -1.90 5.18
N GLU A 169 14.71 -2.68 4.41
CA GLU A 169 14.85 -2.49 2.97
C GLU A 169 13.51 -2.50 2.22
N CYS A 170 12.62 -3.44 2.55
CA CYS A 170 11.31 -3.53 1.92
C CYS A 170 10.44 -2.28 2.15
N GLN A 171 10.67 -1.57 3.26
CA GLN A 171 9.99 -0.30 3.56
C GLN A 171 10.54 0.83 2.69
N ARG A 172 11.85 0.88 2.47
CA ARG A 172 12.47 1.85 1.54
C ARG A 172 12.03 1.60 0.10
N ASP A 173 11.94 0.34 -0.30
CA ASP A 173 11.45 -0.05 -1.63
C ASP A 173 10.00 0.35 -1.85
N LEU A 174 9.13 0.16 -0.84
CA LEU A 174 7.75 0.64 -0.89
C LEU A 174 7.70 2.15 -1.14
N ILE A 175 8.48 2.93 -0.38
CA ILE A 175 8.53 4.39 -0.56
C ILE A 175 9.05 4.77 -1.96
N ARG A 176 10.06 4.06 -2.48
CA ARG A 176 10.56 4.27 -3.85
C ARG A 176 9.47 4.00 -4.89
N ASN A 177 8.70 2.93 -4.71
CA ASN A 177 7.60 2.57 -5.61
C ASN A 177 6.51 3.64 -5.60
N ILE A 178 6.10 4.12 -4.42
CA ILE A 178 5.12 5.21 -4.30
C ILE A 178 5.64 6.50 -4.96
N LYS A 179 6.90 6.87 -4.72
CA LYS A 179 7.54 8.03 -5.37
C LYS A 179 7.58 7.91 -6.89
N SER A 180 7.71 6.70 -7.43
CA SER A 180 7.79 6.48 -8.88
C SER A 180 6.51 6.91 -9.62
N PHE A 181 5.36 6.96 -8.94
CA PHE A 181 4.11 7.46 -9.54
C PHE A 181 4.11 8.96 -9.79
N SER A 182 5.02 9.71 -9.16
CA SER A 182 5.24 11.15 -9.40
C SER A 182 6.09 11.45 -10.64
N ILE A 183 6.72 10.43 -11.23
CA ILE A 183 7.64 10.60 -12.37
C ILE A 183 6.85 10.44 -13.67
N ASP A 184 6.90 11.47 -14.52
CA ASP A 184 6.38 11.41 -15.88
C ASP A 184 7.24 10.47 -16.73
N ARG A 185 6.70 9.30 -17.09
CA ARG A 185 7.34 8.38 -18.06
C ARG A 185 7.12 8.79 -19.51
N ASN A 186 6.37 9.87 -19.76
CA ASN A 186 6.04 10.35 -21.09
C ASN A 186 7.24 10.95 -21.87
N GLY A 187 8.45 10.98 -21.28
CA GLY A 187 9.68 11.44 -21.93
C GLY A 187 10.62 10.35 -22.47
N THR A 188 10.36 9.08 -22.18
CA THR A 188 11.18 7.96 -22.69
C THR A 188 10.26 6.87 -23.18
N GLY A 189 10.34 6.52 -24.48
CA GLY A 189 9.52 5.55 -25.20
C GLY A 189 9.60 4.10 -24.71
N GLY A 190 9.47 3.87 -23.42
CA GLY A 190 9.28 2.57 -22.82
C GLY A 190 7.80 2.22 -22.86
N ILE A 191 7.46 1.30 -23.76
CA ILE A 191 6.20 0.58 -23.81
C ILE A 191 5.78 0.22 -22.38
N VAL A 192 4.73 0.87 -21.89
CA VAL A 192 3.91 0.26 -20.84
C VAL A 192 3.23 -0.91 -21.54
N PRO A 193 3.37 -2.16 -21.08
CA PRO A 193 2.43 -3.19 -21.51
C PRO A 193 1.09 -2.79 -20.91
N ASP A 194 0.34 -2.00 -21.67
CA ASP A 194 -1.08 -1.82 -21.46
C ASP A 194 -1.71 -3.20 -21.65
N ASN A 195 -1.86 -3.94 -20.55
CA ASN A 195 -2.71 -5.14 -20.49
C ASN A 195 -4.20 -4.77 -20.62
N VAL A 196 -4.52 -3.77 -21.43
CA VAL A 196 -5.89 -3.31 -21.71
C VAL A 196 -6.46 -4.02 -22.94
N GLU A 197 -5.62 -4.65 -23.79
CA GLU A 197 -6.10 -5.32 -25.00
C GLU A 197 -6.71 -6.71 -24.81
N SER A 198 -6.70 -7.30 -23.61
CA SER A 198 -7.26 -8.66 -23.42
C SER A 198 -8.69 -8.72 -22.90
N PHE A 199 -9.40 -7.59 -22.74
CA PHE A 199 -10.76 -7.56 -22.17
C PHE A 199 -11.88 -7.10 -23.11
N LEU A 200 -11.56 -6.77 -24.37
CA LEU A 200 -12.56 -6.61 -25.41
C LEU A 200 -12.46 -7.79 -26.36
N GLY A 201 -13.37 -8.75 -26.17
CA GLY A 201 -13.57 -9.85 -27.12
C GLY A 201 -13.70 -9.29 -28.53
N LYS A 202 -12.97 -9.88 -29.47
CA LYS A 202 -13.08 -9.58 -30.89
C LYS A 202 -14.54 -9.81 -31.31
N ASN A 203 -15.16 -8.77 -31.87
CA ASN A 203 -16.44 -8.90 -32.59
C ASN A 203 -16.28 -9.80 -33.81
#